data_AF-A0A1Q8ARS6-F1
#
_entry.id   AF-A0A1Q8ARS6-F1
#
_cell.length_a   1.000
_cell.length_b   1.000
_cell.length_c   1.000
_cell.angle_alpha   90.00
_cell.angle_beta   90.00
_cell.angle_gamma   90.00
#
_symmetry.space_group_name_H-M   'P 1'
#
loop_
_entity.id
_entity.type
_entity.pdbx_description
1 polymer ?
#
loop_
_entity_poly.entity_id
_entity_poly.type
_entity_poly.pdbx_seq_one_letter_code
_entity_poly.pdbx_strand_id
1 'polypeptide(L)'
;MSFVTGRHVSRIRGGAQPAAVALTVLVFAWPELSVAARGVAASYPIVTAALTLLIVGVVVSWPHGDDSPRDRPISWSALGLVAVVAAAVVMIAVYRWTRLMAWQPYHADMLIVIREATRRFLNGHTPYATYRSYDTTWDMAMPYGPVLWVPYVAPQLLRLDFRIVTIIGEVFAPIWCGVAGIVEACRGRIAAAIAWLGALAALVLALDVQGFTLIGHTPVYWPLLLLLAVTIRKRQWTEAACLLGILVVARTTMVTMVPVFVMAVWRADRRRAPAVLAVVTITIAVALAPFIAWDYRAIWESMVLSYPRVMKAAVWPVLARPGMETIGVTEWLLEQHREWLVTPVQIAAMVGVYAAAWAAIGRAHPLPWMALALFAFSMTTLYPVHYLYYDVLLLLVCGALAETLEAAPGCTSLKAWALSLIALAAVMFVAVGTVASPFPRVAAGQVSGDRPFRAGFAASERDGSRDFSWIVGSDARIVLPRSSAAAADIVLTAQSPFDDEQPPQRMAAILNGTLLTETTVPAGWQEIRIAAPRSAWWIGFNELRLVFSSTVSPRAAGAGDDPRPLALGLSRVDVVKRKK
;
A
#
# COMPACT_ATOMS: atom_id res chain seq x y z
N MET A 1 -34.50 24.30 -38.01
CA MET A 1 -33.39 23.67 -37.25
C MET A 1 -33.16 24.44 -35.96
N SER A 2 -33.81 24.06 -34.85
CA SER A 2 -33.39 24.39 -33.46
C SER A 2 -34.41 23.76 -32.49
N PHE A 3 -34.25 22.45 -32.21
CA PHE A 3 -35.01 21.74 -31.19
C PHE A 3 -34.14 20.64 -30.55
N VAL A 4 -32.93 21.00 -30.11
CA VAL A 4 -32.28 20.22 -29.04
C VAL A 4 -32.67 20.91 -27.73
N THR A 5 -33.84 20.53 -27.23
CA THR A 5 -34.36 21.04 -25.96
C THR A 5 -33.39 20.70 -24.82
N GLY A 6 -33.03 21.70 -24.00
CA GLY A 6 -32.03 21.59 -22.91
C GLY A 6 -32.28 20.49 -21.87
N ARG A 7 -33.42 19.79 -21.94
CA ARG A 7 -33.70 18.60 -21.11
C ARG A 7 -32.77 17.43 -21.41
N HIS A 8 -32.26 17.26 -22.63
CA HIS A 8 -31.36 16.14 -22.95
C HIS A 8 -29.94 16.32 -22.38
N VAL A 9 -29.44 17.55 -22.27
CA VAL A 9 -28.09 17.83 -21.75
C VAL A 9 -28.00 17.56 -20.24
N SER A 10 -29.08 17.80 -19.49
CA SER A 10 -29.11 17.55 -18.04
C SER A 10 -29.01 16.05 -17.66
N ARG A 11 -29.55 15.13 -18.47
CA ARG A 11 -29.56 13.69 -18.17
C ARG A 11 -28.19 13.01 -18.29
N ILE A 12 -27.28 13.56 -19.10
CA ILE A 12 -25.95 12.97 -19.31
C ILE A 12 -25.02 13.28 -18.13
N ARG A 13 -25.26 14.37 -17.38
CA ARG A 13 -24.33 14.86 -16.35
C ARG A 13 -24.23 13.96 -15.11
N GLY A 14 -25.34 13.36 -14.66
CA GLY A 14 -25.37 12.63 -13.38
C GLY A 14 -24.52 11.36 -13.31
N GLY A 15 -24.23 10.71 -14.44
CA GLY A 15 -23.37 9.51 -14.49
C GLY A 15 -21.96 9.77 -15.03
N ALA A 16 -21.71 10.95 -15.61
CA ALA A 16 -20.48 11.24 -16.32
C ALA A 16 -19.25 11.30 -15.39
N GLN A 17 -19.42 11.82 -14.18
CA GLN A 17 -18.34 12.02 -13.22
C GLN A 17 -17.75 10.72 -12.66
N PRO A 18 -18.52 9.78 -12.06
CA PRO A 18 -17.96 8.51 -11.60
C PRO A 18 -17.37 7.70 -12.76
N ALA A 19 -17.96 7.79 -13.96
CA ALA A 19 -17.42 7.15 -15.15
C ALA A 19 -16.06 7.74 -15.58
N ALA A 20 -15.92 9.08 -15.56
CA ALA A 20 -14.67 9.75 -15.88
C ALA A 20 -13.57 9.45 -14.85
N VAL A 21 -13.92 9.40 -13.56
CA VAL A 21 -12.99 9.00 -12.51
C VAL A 21 -12.57 7.53 -12.68
N ALA A 22 -13.51 6.62 -12.93
CA ALA A 22 -13.20 5.21 -13.20
C ALA A 22 -12.28 5.05 -14.42
N LEU A 23 -12.56 5.78 -15.51
CA LEU A 23 -11.71 5.80 -16.70
C LEU A 23 -10.30 6.33 -16.39
N THR A 24 -10.19 7.34 -15.54
CA THR A 24 -8.89 7.88 -15.10
C THR A 24 -8.07 6.82 -14.36
N VAL A 25 -8.70 6.05 -13.46
CA VAL A 25 -8.04 4.92 -12.77
C VAL A 25 -7.63 3.82 -13.74
N LEU A 26 -8.47 3.50 -14.73
CA LEU A 26 -8.17 2.49 -15.74
C LEU A 26 -7.00 2.89 -16.66
N VAL A 27 -6.94 4.15 -17.09
CA VAL A 27 -5.82 4.67 -17.88
C VAL A 27 -4.53 4.66 -17.06
N PHE A 28 -4.61 5.01 -15.79
CA PHE A 28 -3.46 4.90 -14.89
C PHE A 28 -2.96 3.45 -14.75
N ALA A 29 -3.85 2.47 -14.61
CA ALA A 29 -3.50 1.06 -14.54
C ALA A 29 -3.12 0.44 -15.90
N TRP A 30 -3.21 1.20 -17.00
CA TRP A 30 -3.06 0.67 -18.36
C TRP A 30 -1.68 0.05 -18.66
N PRO A 31 -0.53 0.57 -18.18
CA PRO A 31 0.76 -0.08 -18.41
C PRO A 31 0.76 -1.55 -17.98
N GLU A 32 0.33 -1.83 -16.75
CA GLU A 32 0.24 -3.19 -16.20
C GLU A 32 -0.82 -4.05 -16.89
N LEU A 33 -1.99 -3.46 -17.17
CA LEU A 33 -3.04 -4.16 -17.91
C LEU A 33 -2.58 -4.53 -19.33
N SER A 34 -1.77 -3.70 -19.97
CA SER A 34 -1.18 -3.97 -21.28
C SER A 34 -0.15 -5.11 -21.20
N VAL A 35 0.69 -5.16 -20.16
CA VAL A 35 1.59 -6.31 -19.94
C VAL A 35 0.77 -7.59 -19.81
N ALA A 36 -0.26 -7.59 -18.97
CA ALA A 36 -1.09 -8.78 -18.76
C ALA A 36 -1.86 -9.21 -20.03
N ALA A 37 -2.33 -8.26 -20.83
CA ALA A 37 -3.13 -8.55 -22.02
C ALA A 37 -2.31 -8.81 -23.29
N ARG A 38 -1.14 -8.19 -23.43
CA ARG A 38 -0.33 -8.17 -24.67
C ARG A 38 1.11 -8.63 -24.49
N GLY A 39 1.56 -8.86 -23.25
CA GLY A 39 2.95 -9.19 -22.93
C GLY A 39 3.92 -8.01 -23.01
N VAL A 40 3.43 -6.79 -23.28
CA VAL A 40 4.24 -5.57 -23.44
C VAL A 40 3.55 -4.39 -22.76
N ALA A 41 4.33 -3.61 -22.01
CA ALA A 41 3.84 -2.42 -21.34
C ALA A 41 3.36 -1.36 -22.33
N ALA A 42 2.38 -0.57 -21.92
CA ALA A 42 1.95 0.58 -22.71
C ALA A 42 3.02 1.68 -22.67
N SER A 43 3.10 2.48 -23.74
CA SER A 43 3.98 3.64 -23.77
C SER A 43 3.62 4.63 -22.65
N TYR A 44 4.54 4.80 -21.70
CA TYR A 44 4.38 5.72 -20.57
C TYR A 44 4.17 7.18 -20.98
N PRO A 45 4.81 7.73 -22.03
CA PRO A 45 4.47 9.05 -22.56
C PRO A 45 3.00 9.16 -23.02
N ILE A 46 2.47 8.12 -23.68
CA ILE A 46 1.05 8.10 -24.11
C ILE A 46 0.14 8.06 -22.89
N VAL A 47 0.44 7.20 -21.91
CA VAL A 47 -0.33 7.10 -20.66
C VAL A 47 -0.28 8.43 -19.89
N THR A 48 0.88 9.07 -19.82
CA THR A 48 1.09 10.38 -19.21
C THR A 48 0.21 11.45 -19.85
N ALA A 49 0.22 11.54 -21.19
CA ALA A 49 -0.60 12.50 -21.92
C ALA A 49 -2.10 12.23 -21.74
N ALA A 50 -2.53 10.97 -21.86
CA ALA A 50 -3.92 10.57 -21.68
C ALA A 50 -4.41 10.84 -20.25
N LEU A 51 -3.62 10.51 -19.24
CA LEU A 51 -3.92 10.76 -17.84
C LEU A 51 -4.03 12.26 -17.54
N THR A 52 -3.13 13.06 -18.09
CA THR A 52 -3.17 14.53 -17.96
C THR A 52 -4.45 15.10 -18.56
N LEU A 53 -4.80 14.70 -19.78
CA LEU A 53 -6.01 15.17 -20.46
C LEU A 53 -7.27 14.74 -19.71
N LEU A 54 -7.32 13.52 -19.18
CA LEU A 54 -8.45 13.03 -18.40
C LEU A 54 -8.60 13.79 -17.08
N ILE A 55 -7.52 13.99 -16.33
CA ILE A 55 -7.58 14.72 -15.05
C ILE A 55 -7.99 16.17 -15.30
N VAL A 56 -7.40 16.86 -16.27
CA VAL A 56 -7.81 18.24 -16.62
C VAL A 56 -9.27 18.27 -17.07
N GLY A 57 -9.68 17.30 -17.89
CA GLY A 57 -11.08 17.15 -18.32
C GLY A 57 -12.04 16.97 -17.15
N VAL A 58 -11.72 16.10 -16.20
CA VAL A 58 -12.48 15.88 -14.96
C VAL A 58 -12.57 17.17 -14.14
N VAL A 59 -11.46 17.90 -13.97
CA VAL A 59 -11.41 19.15 -13.20
C VAL A 59 -12.26 20.25 -13.83
N VAL A 60 -12.15 20.44 -15.15
CA VAL A 60 -12.86 21.49 -15.88
C VAL A 60 -14.35 21.18 -16.02
N SER A 61 -14.70 19.90 -16.21
CA SER A 61 -16.10 19.46 -16.37
C SER A 61 -16.81 19.16 -15.05
N TRP A 62 -16.12 19.30 -13.92
CA TRP A 62 -16.70 18.99 -12.61
C TRP A 62 -17.98 19.81 -12.39
N PRO A 63 -19.10 19.19 -11.96
CA PRO A 63 -20.38 19.89 -11.85
C PRO A 63 -20.29 21.13 -10.97
N HIS A 64 -21.04 22.18 -11.35
CA HIS A 64 -21.15 23.43 -10.59
C HIS A 64 -22.59 23.56 -10.07
N GLY A 65 -22.94 22.84 -8.98
CA GLY A 65 -24.22 23.02 -8.28
C GLY A 65 -25.18 21.83 -8.27
N ASP A 66 -26.31 22.02 -7.57
CA ASP A 66 -27.32 21.01 -7.21
C ASP A 66 -28.29 20.68 -8.36
N ASP A 67 -27.79 20.39 -9.56
CA ASP A 67 -28.59 19.77 -10.62
C ASP A 67 -28.85 18.29 -10.27
N SER A 68 -29.56 18.06 -9.16
CA SER A 68 -29.97 16.73 -8.73
C SER A 68 -31.06 16.23 -9.67
N PRO A 69 -30.79 15.22 -10.52
CA PRO A 69 -31.84 14.63 -11.33
C PRO A 69 -32.94 14.07 -10.41
N ARG A 70 -34.20 14.22 -10.84
CA ARG A 70 -35.34 13.68 -10.09
C ARG A 70 -35.17 12.18 -9.87
N ASP A 71 -35.32 11.77 -8.62
CA ASP A 71 -35.26 10.37 -8.24
C ASP A 71 -36.37 9.56 -8.93
N ARG A 72 -36.03 8.33 -9.31
CA ARG A 72 -36.96 7.35 -9.87
C ARG A 72 -37.41 6.38 -8.77
N PRO A 73 -38.54 5.68 -8.94
CA PRO A 73 -38.95 4.64 -8.00
C PRO A 73 -37.84 3.59 -7.82
N ILE A 74 -37.67 3.17 -6.57
CA ILE A 74 -36.63 2.21 -6.15
C ILE A 74 -36.84 0.88 -6.87
N SER A 75 -35.78 0.36 -7.50
CA SER A 75 -35.73 -1.01 -7.97
C SER A 75 -34.98 -1.87 -6.96
N TRP A 76 -35.72 -2.63 -6.14
CA TRP A 76 -35.16 -3.51 -5.11
C TRP A 76 -34.25 -4.59 -5.69
N SER A 77 -34.55 -5.10 -6.88
CA SER A 77 -33.71 -6.10 -7.56
C SER A 77 -32.37 -5.51 -8.00
N ALA A 78 -32.38 -4.30 -8.56
CA ALA A 78 -31.15 -3.61 -8.94
C ALA A 78 -30.29 -3.28 -7.72
N LEU A 79 -30.91 -2.84 -6.62
CA LEU A 79 -30.23 -2.60 -5.35
C LEU A 79 -29.53 -3.86 -4.82
N GLY A 80 -30.27 -4.97 -4.73
CA GLY A 80 -29.73 -6.24 -4.27
C GLY A 80 -28.56 -6.73 -5.13
N LEU A 81 -28.69 -6.63 -6.46
CA LEU A 81 -27.63 -6.99 -7.39
C LEU A 81 -26.36 -6.14 -7.19
N VAL A 82 -26.50 -4.81 -7.12
CA VAL A 82 -25.36 -3.90 -6.90
C VAL A 82 -24.65 -4.19 -5.58
N ALA A 83 -25.41 -4.44 -4.50
CA ALA A 83 -24.84 -4.78 -3.21
C ALA A 83 -24.07 -6.12 -3.23
N VAL A 84 -24.63 -7.15 -3.87
CA VAL A 84 -23.98 -8.46 -4.00
C VAL A 84 -22.70 -8.35 -4.84
N VAL A 85 -22.73 -7.64 -5.97
CA VAL A 85 -21.54 -7.45 -6.81
C VAL A 85 -20.46 -6.66 -6.05
N ALA A 86 -20.82 -5.56 -5.39
CA ALA A 86 -19.86 -4.79 -4.59
C ALA A 86 -19.20 -5.64 -3.50
N ALA A 87 -20.01 -6.40 -2.74
CA ALA A 87 -19.51 -7.29 -1.70
C ALA A 87 -18.60 -8.38 -2.28
N ALA A 88 -19.00 -9.03 -3.38
CA ALA A 88 -18.21 -10.07 -4.03
C ALA A 88 -16.84 -9.54 -4.47
N VAL A 89 -16.78 -8.39 -5.13
CA VAL A 89 -15.52 -7.81 -5.61
C VAL A 89 -14.60 -7.43 -4.45
N VAL A 90 -15.13 -6.84 -3.37
CA VAL A 90 -14.34 -6.53 -2.16
C VAL A 90 -13.82 -7.81 -1.50
N MET A 91 -14.66 -8.84 -1.35
CA MET A 91 -14.24 -10.11 -0.73
C MET A 91 -13.18 -10.83 -1.56
N ILE A 92 -13.30 -10.82 -2.90
CA ILE A 92 -12.28 -11.36 -3.81
C ILE A 92 -10.96 -10.60 -3.63
N ALA A 93 -10.99 -9.27 -3.57
CA ALA A 93 -9.80 -8.45 -3.36
C ALA A 93 -9.14 -8.74 -2.01
N VAL A 94 -9.91 -8.70 -0.92
CA VAL A 94 -9.42 -9.00 0.44
C VAL A 94 -8.80 -10.39 0.51
N TYR A 95 -9.47 -11.41 -0.03
CA TYR A 95 -8.95 -12.78 -0.04
C TYR A 95 -7.64 -12.86 -0.82
N ARG A 96 -7.60 -12.29 -2.02
CA ARG A 96 -6.41 -12.28 -2.88
C ARG A 96 -5.24 -11.57 -2.20
N TRP A 97 -5.45 -10.38 -1.66
CA TRP A 97 -4.40 -9.59 -0.99
C TRP A 97 -3.92 -10.25 0.29
N THR A 98 -4.83 -10.83 1.08
CA THR A 98 -4.44 -11.60 2.28
C THR A 98 -3.62 -12.82 1.92
N ARG A 99 -3.95 -13.51 0.81
CA ARG A 99 -3.13 -14.60 0.27
C ARG A 99 -1.75 -14.11 -0.16
N LEU A 100 -1.67 -13.04 -0.93
CA LEU A 100 -0.38 -12.46 -1.31
C LEU A 100 0.45 -12.06 -0.09
N MET A 101 -0.16 -11.40 0.90
CA MET A 101 0.46 -11.03 2.17
C MET A 101 1.04 -12.25 2.90
N ALA A 102 0.28 -13.34 3.01
CA ALA A 102 0.71 -14.54 3.71
C ALA A 102 1.99 -15.14 3.08
N TRP A 103 2.14 -15.04 1.77
CA TRP A 103 3.20 -15.74 1.04
C TRP A 103 4.35 -14.83 0.58
N GLN A 104 4.16 -13.53 0.37
CA GLN A 104 5.18 -12.62 -0.20
C GLN A 104 5.67 -11.55 0.81
N PRO A 105 6.53 -11.90 1.77
CA PRO A 105 6.89 -11.01 2.88
C PRO A 105 7.95 -9.94 2.59
N TYR A 106 8.85 -10.17 1.62
CA TYR A 106 10.00 -9.28 1.35
C TYR A 106 9.69 -8.22 0.29
N HIS A 107 8.52 -8.27 -0.34
CA HIS A 107 8.04 -7.13 -1.13
C HIS A 107 7.44 -6.07 -0.20
N ALA A 108 8.15 -5.68 0.87
CA ALA A 108 7.62 -4.82 1.95
C ALA A 108 8.62 -3.74 2.41
N ASP A 109 9.33 -3.13 1.45
CA ASP A 109 10.51 -2.28 1.69
C ASP A 109 10.27 -1.20 2.78
N MET A 110 9.24 -0.38 2.62
CA MET A 110 8.95 0.71 3.57
C MET A 110 8.28 0.23 4.86
N LEU A 111 7.59 -0.90 4.85
CA LEU A 111 6.98 -1.47 6.05
C LEU A 111 8.02 -2.05 7.00
N ILE A 112 9.18 -2.50 6.50
CA ILE A 112 10.33 -2.90 7.32
C ILE A 112 10.86 -1.68 8.09
N VAL A 113 11.05 -0.55 7.40
CA VAL A 113 11.48 0.71 8.03
C VAL A 113 10.49 1.13 9.12
N ILE A 114 9.18 1.07 8.84
CA ILE A 114 8.13 1.39 9.82
C ILE A 114 8.13 0.41 11.01
N ARG A 115 8.39 -0.88 10.78
CA ARG A 115 8.51 -1.90 11.83
C ARG A 115 9.68 -1.60 12.77
N GLU A 116 10.86 -1.31 12.21
CA GLU A 116 12.01 -0.98 13.04
C GLU A 116 11.83 0.37 13.75
N ALA A 117 11.19 1.35 13.11
CA ALA A 117 10.87 2.63 13.73
C ALA A 117 9.88 2.50 14.89
N THR A 118 8.80 1.73 14.71
CA THR A 118 7.84 1.45 15.79
C THR A 118 8.46 0.65 16.93
N ARG A 119 9.35 -0.32 16.63
CA ARG A 119 10.11 -1.04 17.66
C ARG A 119 11.00 -0.10 18.46
N ARG A 120 11.77 0.77 17.81
CA ARG A 120 12.61 1.77 18.48
C ARG A 120 11.79 2.71 19.36
N PHE A 121 10.67 3.21 18.83
CA PHE A 121 9.74 4.05 19.58
C PHE A 121 9.23 3.36 20.85
N LEU A 122 8.77 2.11 20.73
CA LEU A 122 8.31 1.32 21.88
C LEU A 122 9.41 1.02 22.90
N ASN A 123 10.67 1.03 22.48
CA ASN A 123 11.83 0.88 23.35
C ASN A 123 12.34 2.22 23.91
N GLY A 124 11.59 3.31 23.78
CA GLY A 124 11.98 4.63 24.30
C GLY A 124 13.11 5.30 23.51
N HIS A 125 13.27 4.97 22.23
CA HIS A 125 14.24 5.60 21.32
C HIS A 125 13.53 6.37 20.22
N THR A 126 14.21 7.35 19.61
CA THR A 126 13.66 8.07 18.46
C THR A 126 13.37 7.13 17.28
N PRO A 127 12.19 7.23 16.64
CA PRO A 127 11.87 6.51 15.41
C PRO A 127 12.52 7.12 14.17
N TYR A 128 13.03 8.35 14.26
CA TYR A 128 13.72 9.04 13.17
C TYR A 128 15.20 8.67 13.19
N ALA A 129 15.54 7.61 12.45
CA ALA A 129 16.88 7.11 12.30
C ALA A 129 17.07 6.57 10.87
N THR A 130 18.30 6.19 10.56
CA THR A 130 18.65 5.47 9.34
C THR A 130 18.56 3.97 9.58
N TYR A 131 17.79 3.29 8.73
CA TYR A 131 17.54 1.86 8.79
C TYR A 131 18.13 1.20 7.55
N ARG A 132 18.77 0.05 7.75
CA ARG A 132 19.20 -0.79 6.63
C ARG A 132 17.99 -1.57 6.14
N SER A 133 17.55 -1.31 4.91
CA SER A 133 16.55 -2.18 4.27
C SER A 133 17.21 -3.48 3.82
N TYR A 134 16.44 -4.56 3.83
CA TYR A 134 16.91 -5.87 3.41
C TYR A 134 16.98 -6.01 1.89
N ASP A 135 16.20 -5.21 1.15
CA ASP A 135 16.01 -5.37 -0.28
C ASP A 135 16.62 -4.21 -1.10
N THR A 136 17.01 -3.11 -0.47
CA THR A 136 17.71 -2.00 -1.14
C THR A 136 19.20 -1.99 -0.80
N THR A 137 20.02 -1.51 -1.74
CA THR A 137 21.48 -1.40 -1.57
C THR A 137 21.92 -0.17 -0.78
N TRP A 138 20.97 0.70 -0.42
CA TRP A 138 21.20 1.91 0.36
C TRP A 138 20.43 1.86 1.68
N ASP A 139 20.93 2.62 2.66
CA ASP A 139 20.21 2.84 3.91
C ASP A 139 19.07 3.85 3.73
N MET A 140 17.98 3.66 4.45
CA MET A 140 16.80 4.51 4.40
C MET A 140 16.52 5.19 5.73
N ALA A 141 16.58 6.51 5.74
CA ALA A 141 16.06 7.31 6.85
C ALA A 141 14.54 7.26 6.88
N MET A 142 13.93 7.31 8.06
CA MET A 142 12.47 7.34 8.25
C MET A 142 11.86 8.64 7.70
N PRO A 143 11.28 8.66 6.48
CA PRO A 143 10.91 9.92 5.83
C PRO A 143 9.47 10.36 6.15
N TYR A 144 8.76 9.60 6.98
CA TYR A 144 7.33 9.76 7.20
C TYR A 144 7.03 10.41 8.55
N GLY A 145 6.03 11.30 8.59
CA GLY A 145 5.54 11.86 9.84
C GLY A 145 4.74 10.84 10.67
N PRO A 146 4.49 11.15 11.95
CA PRO A 146 3.87 10.23 12.91
C PRO A 146 2.51 9.72 12.48
N VAL A 147 1.70 10.53 11.80
CA VAL A 147 0.37 10.11 11.35
C VAL A 147 0.43 8.88 10.43
N LEU A 148 1.51 8.71 9.68
CA LEU A 148 1.66 7.57 8.78
C LEU A 148 2.13 6.31 9.51
N TRP A 149 3.05 6.41 10.46
CA TRP A 149 3.64 5.22 11.09
C TRP A 149 3.01 4.83 12.44
N VAL A 150 2.43 5.79 13.19
CA VAL A 150 1.80 5.52 14.50
C VAL A 150 0.68 4.49 14.43
N PRO A 151 -0.19 4.44 13.39
CA PRO A 151 -1.21 3.39 13.31
C PRO A 151 -0.63 1.97 13.30
N TYR A 152 0.64 1.80 12.91
CA TYR A 152 1.35 0.52 12.93
C TYR A 152 1.89 0.13 14.32
N VAL A 153 1.78 1.01 15.33
CA VAL A 153 2.08 0.64 16.73
C VAL A 153 1.10 -0.43 17.23
N ALA A 154 -0.17 -0.34 16.86
CA ALA A 154 -1.19 -1.33 17.24
C ALA A 154 -0.86 -2.74 16.71
N PRO A 155 -0.63 -2.98 15.40
CA PRO A 155 -0.21 -4.30 14.93
C PRO A 155 1.13 -4.73 15.52
N GLN A 156 2.08 -3.82 15.80
CA GLN A 156 3.33 -4.17 16.48
C GLN A 156 3.10 -4.75 17.88
N LEU A 157 2.25 -4.12 18.69
CA LEU A 157 1.90 -4.58 20.04
C LEU A 157 1.10 -5.89 20.02
N LEU A 158 0.21 -6.03 19.05
CA LEU A 158 -0.64 -7.21 18.87
C LEU A 158 0.06 -8.37 18.13
N ARG A 159 1.30 -8.15 17.65
CA ARG A 159 2.06 -9.06 16.78
C ARG A 159 1.27 -9.48 15.54
N LEU A 160 0.64 -8.51 14.90
CA LEU A 160 -0.03 -8.64 13.63
C LEU A 160 0.91 -8.20 12.51
N ASP A 161 0.79 -8.83 11.35
CA ASP A 161 1.41 -8.33 10.13
C ASP A 161 0.93 -6.91 9.83
N PHE A 162 1.86 -6.00 9.57
CA PHE A 162 1.56 -4.59 9.33
C PHE A 162 0.69 -4.40 8.09
N ARG A 163 0.81 -5.29 7.10
CA ARG A 163 0.03 -5.25 5.87
C ARG A 163 -1.46 -5.43 6.10
N ILE A 164 -1.90 -5.96 7.25
CA ILE A 164 -3.32 -5.98 7.62
C ILE A 164 -3.86 -4.54 7.69
N VAL A 165 -3.10 -3.62 8.29
CA VAL A 165 -3.48 -2.19 8.37
C VAL A 165 -3.46 -1.55 6.98
N THR A 166 -2.45 -1.88 6.16
CA THR A 166 -2.38 -1.44 4.77
C THR A 166 -3.61 -1.86 3.99
N ILE A 167 -3.96 -3.16 4.02
CA ILE A 167 -5.12 -3.70 3.29
C ILE A 167 -6.40 -3.00 3.74
N ILE A 168 -6.62 -2.81 5.05
CA ILE A 168 -7.79 -2.09 5.58
C ILE A 168 -7.90 -0.69 4.98
N GLY A 169 -6.79 0.05 4.97
CA GLY A 169 -6.74 1.39 4.37
C GLY A 169 -7.01 1.37 2.86
N GLU A 170 -6.51 0.35 2.17
CA GLU A 170 -6.58 0.21 0.72
C GLU A 170 -7.98 -0.16 0.22
N VAL A 171 -8.69 -1.07 0.92
CA VAL A 171 -10.07 -1.41 0.59
C VAL A 171 -11.08 -0.36 1.03
N PHE A 172 -10.67 0.64 1.82
CA PHE A 172 -11.56 1.63 2.39
C PHE A 172 -12.31 2.43 1.32
N ALA A 173 -11.60 3.10 0.41
CA ALA A 173 -12.22 3.88 -0.66
C ALA A 173 -13.05 2.99 -1.63
N PRO A 174 -12.58 1.80 -2.07
CA PRO A 174 -13.38 0.86 -2.84
C PRO A 174 -14.72 0.47 -2.21
N ILE A 175 -14.77 0.22 -0.90
CA ILE A 175 -16.04 -0.08 -0.23
C ILE A 175 -16.99 1.10 -0.32
N TRP A 176 -16.49 2.32 -0.14
CA TRP A 176 -17.32 3.50 -0.29
C TRP A 176 -17.78 3.72 -1.74
N CYS A 177 -17.01 3.31 -2.76
CA CYS A 177 -17.52 3.19 -4.14
C CYS A 177 -18.70 2.21 -4.22
N GLY A 178 -18.62 1.07 -3.54
CA GLY A 178 -19.74 0.11 -3.44
C GLY A 178 -20.97 0.72 -2.77
N VAL A 179 -20.79 1.41 -1.64
CA VAL A 179 -21.86 2.13 -0.94
C VAL A 179 -22.46 3.22 -1.83
N ALA A 180 -21.64 4.00 -2.54
CA ALA A 180 -22.11 5.00 -3.50
C ALA A 180 -22.90 4.37 -4.65
N GLY A 181 -22.48 3.21 -5.14
CA GLY A 181 -23.23 2.43 -6.13
C GLY A 181 -24.61 2.01 -5.61
N ILE A 182 -24.69 1.52 -4.37
CA ILE A 182 -25.94 1.17 -3.69
C ILE A 182 -26.85 2.40 -3.53
N VAL A 183 -26.29 3.54 -3.10
CA VAL A 183 -27.03 4.81 -2.96
C VAL A 183 -27.61 5.27 -4.31
N GLU A 184 -26.82 5.25 -5.38
CA GLU A 184 -27.27 5.62 -6.71
C GLU A 184 -28.30 4.63 -7.29
N ALA A 185 -28.18 3.33 -6.97
CA ALA A 185 -29.19 2.32 -7.31
C ALA A 185 -30.52 2.57 -6.58
N CYS A 186 -30.49 2.93 -5.29
CA CYS A 186 -31.66 3.35 -4.52
C CYS A 186 -32.36 4.55 -5.17
N ARG A 187 -31.61 5.48 -5.76
CA ARG A 187 -32.16 6.64 -6.49
C ARG A 187 -32.64 6.31 -7.90
N GLY A 188 -32.53 5.05 -8.32
CA GLY A 188 -32.87 4.58 -9.66
C GLY A 188 -31.88 5.03 -10.75
N ARG A 189 -30.65 5.41 -10.38
CA ARG A 189 -29.59 5.89 -11.28
C ARG A 189 -28.61 4.76 -11.64
N ILE A 190 -29.11 3.76 -12.34
CA ILE A 190 -28.37 2.52 -12.63
C ILE A 190 -27.05 2.76 -13.35
N ALA A 191 -26.98 3.70 -14.29
CA ALA A 191 -25.74 4.01 -15.00
C ALA A 191 -24.64 4.54 -14.04
N ALA A 192 -25.00 5.41 -13.09
CA ALA A 192 -24.08 5.91 -12.07
C ALA A 192 -23.67 4.78 -11.10
N ALA A 193 -24.61 3.92 -10.72
CA ALA A 193 -24.32 2.75 -9.90
C ALA A 193 -23.30 1.80 -10.57
N ILE A 194 -23.47 1.52 -11.86
CA ILE A 194 -22.53 0.72 -12.66
C ILE A 194 -21.16 1.41 -12.74
N ALA A 195 -21.13 2.74 -12.94
CA ALA A 195 -19.88 3.49 -12.96
C ALA A 195 -19.13 3.40 -11.62
N TRP A 196 -19.84 3.44 -10.50
CA TRP A 196 -19.26 3.23 -9.17
C TRP A 196 -18.73 1.81 -8.94
N LEU A 197 -19.44 0.79 -9.42
CA LEU A 197 -18.93 -0.59 -9.42
C LEU A 197 -17.69 -0.73 -10.32
N GLY A 198 -17.65 -0.03 -11.45
CA GLY A 198 -16.48 0.07 -12.31
C GLY A 198 -15.29 0.72 -11.60
N ALA A 199 -15.51 1.83 -10.88
CA ALA A 199 -14.48 2.49 -10.07
C ALA A 199 -13.98 1.58 -8.94
N LEU A 200 -14.88 0.89 -8.24
CA LEU A 200 -14.54 -0.11 -7.22
C LEU A 200 -13.64 -1.19 -7.82
N ALA A 201 -14.06 -1.82 -8.93
CA ALA A 201 -13.31 -2.88 -9.59
C ALA A 201 -11.95 -2.37 -10.09
N ALA A 202 -11.89 -1.17 -10.68
CA ALA A 202 -10.65 -0.58 -11.14
C ALA A 202 -9.66 -0.35 -9.98
N LEU A 203 -10.13 0.13 -8.83
CA LEU A 203 -9.29 0.36 -7.66
C LEU A 203 -8.78 -0.94 -7.02
N VAL A 204 -9.54 -2.04 -7.01
CA VAL A 204 -9.10 -3.26 -6.31
C VAL A 204 -8.48 -4.34 -7.20
N LEU A 205 -8.77 -4.30 -8.51
CA LEU A 205 -8.29 -5.30 -9.47
C LEU A 205 -7.09 -4.81 -10.28
N ALA A 206 -6.75 -3.52 -10.25
CA ALA A 206 -5.52 -3.03 -10.84
C ALA A 206 -4.31 -3.81 -10.29
N LEU A 207 -3.47 -4.32 -11.20
CA LEU A 207 -2.33 -5.16 -10.82
C LEU A 207 -1.29 -4.38 -10.02
N ASP A 208 -1.11 -3.10 -10.35
CA ASP A 208 -0.20 -2.24 -9.59
C ASP A 208 -0.67 -2.04 -8.14
N VAL A 209 -1.98 -2.01 -7.89
CA VAL A 209 -2.52 -1.93 -6.53
C VAL A 209 -2.08 -3.16 -5.73
N GLN A 210 -2.05 -4.35 -6.33
CA GLN A 210 -1.60 -5.55 -5.62
C GLN A 210 -0.10 -5.54 -5.31
N GLY A 211 0.71 -5.07 -6.26
CA GLY A 211 2.14 -4.85 -6.01
C GLY A 211 2.32 -3.85 -4.88
N PHE A 212 1.55 -2.76 -4.93
CA PHE A 212 1.56 -1.71 -3.93
C PHE A 212 1.05 -2.19 -2.56
N THR A 213 0.01 -3.01 -2.45
CA THR A 213 -0.51 -3.56 -1.19
C THR A 213 0.60 -4.25 -0.38
N LEU A 214 1.56 -4.87 -1.06
CA LEU A 214 2.65 -5.59 -0.41
C LEU A 214 3.69 -4.64 0.17
N ILE A 215 4.03 -3.57 -0.55
CA ILE A 215 5.03 -2.55 -0.13
C ILE A 215 4.43 -1.35 0.61
N GLY A 216 3.11 -1.22 0.57
CA GLY A 216 2.37 0.02 0.76
C GLY A 216 2.26 0.36 2.23
N HIS A 217 2.69 1.56 2.57
CA HIS A 217 2.54 2.13 3.91
C HIS A 217 1.53 3.28 3.92
N THR A 218 1.27 3.89 2.75
CA THR A 218 0.40 5.04 2.57
C THR A 218 -1.11 4.77 2.71
N PRO A 219 -1.66 3.56 2.43
CA PRO A 219 -3.10 3.35 2.52
C PRO A 219 -3.72 3.65 3.88
N VAL A 220 -2.91 3.61 4.94
CA VAL A 220 -3.32 3.90 6.32
C VAL A 220 -4.00 5.27 6.51
N TYR A 221 -3.61 6.30 5.74
CA TYR A 221 -4.22 7.62 5.83
C TYR A 221 -5.32 7.84 4.79
N TRP A 222 -5.56 6.93 3.86
CA TRP A 222 -6.59 7.09 2.81
C TRP A 222 -8.00 7.35 3.34
N PRO A 223 -8.44 6.78 4.48
CA PRO A 223 -9.71 7.17 5.09
C PRO A 223 -9.81 8.68 5.37
N LEU A 224 -8.70 9.34 5.70
CA LEU A 224 -8.67 10.79 5.97
C LEU A 224 -8.94 11.62 4.69
N LEU A 225 -8.62 11.12 3.50
CA LEU A 225 -8.91 11.80 2.24
C LEU A 225 -10.42 11.93 2.00
N LEU A 226 -11.18 10.87 2.27
CA LEU A 226 -12.63 10.92 2.14
C LEU A 226 -13.26 11.79 3.25
N LEU A 227 -12.71 11.80 4.48
CA LEU A 227 -13.17 12.72 5.54
C LEU A 227 -12.92 14.17 5.15
N LEU A 228 -11.74 14.46 4.59
CA LEU A 228 -11.39 15.77 4.07
C LEU A 228 -12.37 16.18 2.96
N ALA A 229 -12.67 15.29 2.01
CA ALA A 229 -13.61 15.57 0.94
C ALA A 229 -15.02 15.90 1.46
N VAL A 230 -15.52 15.12 2.43
CA VAL A 230 -16.83 15.34 3.06
C VAL A 230 -16.89 16.66 3.82
N THR A 231 -15.86 16.99 4.61
CA THR A 231 -15.80 18.24 5.39
C THR A 231 -15.69 19.47 4.50
N ILE A 232 -14.87 19.41 3.44
CA ILE A 232 -14.78 20.47 2.43
C ILE A 232 -16.12 20.67 1.74
N ARG A 233 -16.80 19.59 1.34
CA ARG A 233 -18.11 19.66 0.69
C ARG A 233 -19.16 20.32 1.59
N LYS A 234 -19.18 19.94 2.88
CA LYS A 234 -20.03 20.54 3.91
C LYS A 234 -19.59 21.95 4.35
N ARG A 235 -18.51 22.51 3.77
CA ARG A 235 -17.92 23.80 4.14
C ARG A 235 -17.54 23.91 5.61
N GLN A 236 -17.18 22.77 6.21
CA GLN A 236 -16.64 22.66 7.56
C GLN A 236 -15.14 23.00 7.52
N TRP A 237 -14.86 24.29 7.28
CA TRP A 237 -13.51 24.75 6.94
C TRP A 237 -12.48 24.50 8.03
N THR A 238 -12.87 24.57 9.30
CA THR A 238 -11.96 24.34 10.43
C THR A 238 -11.58 22.87 10.54
N GLU A 239 -12.56 21.97 10.44
CA GLU A 239 -12.37 20.53 10.46
C GLU A 239 -11.56 20.05 9.26
N ALA A 240 -11.87 20.58 8.07
CA ALA A 240 -11.09 20.33 6.86
C ALA A 240 -9.64 20.82 7.01
N ALA A 241 -9.41 21.96 7.67
CA ALA A 241 -8.07 22.47 7.96
C ALA A 241 -7.28 21.54 8.88
N CYS A 242 -7.91 21.04 9.95
CA CYS A 242 -7.30 20.03 10.82
C CYS A 242 -6.95 18.76 10.04
N LEU A 243 -7.89 18.21 9.27
CA LEU A 243 -7.67 17.00 8.48
C LEU A 243 -6.56 17.18 7.43
N LEU A 244 -6.51 18.34 6.79
CA LEU A 244 -5.44 18.67 5.84
C LEU A 244 -4.08 18.78 6.55
N GLY A 245 -4.02 19.39 7.73
CA GLY A 245 -2.80 19.41 8.54
C GLY A 245 -2.32 18.00 8.93
N ILE A 246 -3.24 17.12 9.34
CA ILE A 246 -2.96 15.71 9.62
C ILE A 246 -2.43 14.99 8.36
N LEU A 247 -3.04 15.22 7.20
CA LEU A 247 -2.60 14.65 5.92
C LEU A 247 -1.21 15.14 5.51
N VAL A 248 -0.88 16.42 5.73
CA VAL A 248 0.48 16.97 5.49
C VAL A 248 1.52 16.27 6.37
N VAL A 249 1.17 15.99 7.63
CA VAL A 249 2.04 15.24 8.54
C VAL A 249 2.15 13.78 8.10
N ALA A 250 1.08 13.16 7.62
CA ALA A 250 1.13 11.80 7.10
C ALA A 250 2.05 11.72 5.87
N ARG A 251 1.90 12.65 4.94
CA ARG A 251 2.65 12.70 3.69
C ARG A 251 2.89 14.14 3.25
N THR A 252 4.16 14.52 3.14
CA THR A 252 4.59 15.89 2.82
C THR A 252 4.04 16.39 1.48
N THR A 253 3.76 15.51 0.53
CA THR A 253 3.17 15.86 -0.79
C THR A 253 1.81 16.55 -0.67
N MET A 254 1.06 16.29 0.41
CA MET A 254 -0.24 16.90 0.67
C MET A 254 -0.16 18.41 0.91
N VAL A 255 1.04 18.96 1.16
CA VAL A 255 1.26 20.41 1.30
C VAL A 255 0.81 21.18 0.05
N THR A 256 0.86 20.52 -1.11
CA THR A 256 0.44 21.08 -2.41
C THR A 256 -1.05 21.42 -2.47
N MET A 257 -1.86 20.81 -1.61
CA MET A 257 -3.30 21.07 -1.52
C MET A 257 -3.62 22.32 -0.69
N VAL A 258 -2.70 22.75 0.20
CA VAL A 258 -2.93 23.86 1.14
C VAL A 258 -3.23 25.18 0.42
N PRO A 259 -2.49 25.61 -0.61
CA PRO A 259 -2.81 26.86 -1.31
C PRO A 259 -4.20 26.85 -1.93
N VAL A 260 -4.58 25.78 -2.63
CA VAL A 260 -5.90 25.65 -3.26
C VAL A 260 -7.02 25.68 -2.22
N PHE A 261 -6.84 24.98 -1.09
CA PHE A 261 -7.78 24.99 0.02
C PHE A 261 -7.95 26.39 0.62
N VAL A 262 -6.85 27.10 0.91
CA VAL A 262 -6.91 28.47 1.45
C VAL A 262 -7.54 29.44 0.44
N MET A 263 -7.28 29.28 -0.87
CA MET A 263 -7.95 30.05 -1.92
C MET A 263 -9.47 29.81 -1.91
N ALA A 264 -9.91 28.57 -1.74
CA ALA A 264 -11.33 28.23 -1.65
C ALA A 264 -11.98 28.89 -0.42
N VAL A 265 -11.35 28.78 0.75
CA VAL A 265 -11.81 29.42 1.98
C VAL A 265 -11.83 30.93 1.81
N TRP A 266 -10.80 31.53 1.21
CA TRP A 266 -10.76 32.98 0.96
C TRP A 266 -11.91 33.44 0.05
N ARG A 267 -12.21 32.69 -1.02
CA ARG A 267 -13.32 33.02 -1.92
C ARG A 267 -14.68 32.85 -1.26
N ALA A 268 -14.84 31.87 -0.37
CA ALA A 268 -16.09 31.63 0.37
C ALA A 268 -16.28 32.58 1.56
N ASP A 269 -15.24 32.78 2.36
CA ASP A 269 -15.21 33.62 3.57
C ASP A 269 -13.78 34.13 3.85
N ARG A 270 -13.47 35.33 3.34
CA ARG A 270 -12.15 35.99 3.49
C ARG A 270 -11.72 36.14 4.95
N ARG A 271 -12.66 36.34 5.88
CA ARG A 271 -12.35 36.57 7.30
C ARG A 271 -11.86 35.29 7.98
N ARG A 272 -12.29 34.12 7.50
CA ARG A 272 -11.87 32.81 8.06
C ARG A 272 -10.55 32.31 7.52
N ALA A 273 -10.10 32.78 6.36
CA ALA A 273 -8.90 32.24 5.71
C ALA A 273 -7.62 32.29 6.60
N PRO A 274 -7.32 33.39 7.34
CA PRO A 274 -6.17 33.40 8.24
C PRO A 274 -6.29 32.39 9.39
N ALA A 275 -7.49 32.27 9.98
CA ALA A 275 -7.74 31.32 11.05
C ALA A 275 -7.60 29.87 10.58
N VAL A 276 -8.13 29.56 9.40
CA VAL A 276 -8.00 28.23 8.78
C VAL A 276 -6.55 27.89 8.46
N LEU A 277 -5.77 28.83 7.91
CA LEU A 277 -4.34 28.64 7.69
C LEU A 277 -3.60 28.41 9.03
N ALA A 278 -3.94 29.16 10.07
CA ALA A 278 -3.39 28.94 11.40
C ALA A 278 -3.72 27.55 11.93
N VAL A 279 -4.95 27.05 11.72
CA VAL A 279 -5.36 25.69 12.14
C VAL A 279 -4.56 24.61 11.42
N VAL A 280 -4.33 24.72 10.10
CA VAL A 280 -3.44 23.79 9.36
C VAL A 280 -2.05 23.78 9.99
N THR A 281 -1.46 24.96 10.18
CA THR A 281 -0.10 25.12 10.72
C THR A 281 0.02 24.60 12.15
N ILE A 282 -0.94 24.93 13.03
CA ILE A 282 -0.97 24.47 14.42
C ILE A 282 -1.11 22.95 14.45
N THR A 283 -1.96 22.36 13.60
CA THR A 283 -2.12 20.90 13.56
C THR A 283 -0.81 20.20 13.17
N ILE A 284 -0.11 20.72 12.16
CA ILE A 284 1.21 20.20 11.75
C ILE A 284 2.22 20.35 12.90
N ALA A 285 2.28 21.53 13.51
CA ALA A 285 3.20 21.83 14.60
C ALA A 285 2.94 20.92 15.80
N VAL A 286 1.69 20.77 16.24
CA VAL A 286 1.32 19.92 17.38
C VAL A 286 1.65 18.45 17.11
N ALA A 287 1.38 17.94 15.90
CA ALA A 287 1.67 16.55 15.58
C ALA A 287 3.17 16.24 15.52
N LEU A 288 4.00 17.20 15.09
CA LEU A 288 5.46 17.03 14.99
C LEU A 288 6.21 17.46 16.25
N ALA A 289 5.63 18.34 17.09
CA ALA A 289 6.29 18.95 18.25
C ALA A 289 6.93 17.94 19.21
N PRO A 290 6.27 16.82 19.61
CA PRO A 290 6.88 15.84 20.51
C PRO A 290 8.18 15.27 19.95
N PHE A 291 8.24 15.05 18.64
CA PHE A 291 9.40 14.46 17.98
C PHE A 291 10.48 15.52 17.72
N ILE A 292 10.08 16.77 17.40
CA ILE A 292 11.03 17.89 17.24
C ILE A 292 11.71 18.18 18.57
N ALA A 293 10.95 18.19 19.67
CA ALA A 293 11.49 18.35 21.01
C ALA A 293 12.41 17.19 21.43
N TRP A 294 12.13 15.97 20.93
CA TRP A 294 12.99 14.81 21.15
C TRP A 294 14.32 14.93 20.40
N ASP A 295 14.28 15.12 19.07
CA ASP A 295 15.47 15.24 18.22
C ASP A 295 15.13 15.96 16.89
N TYR A 296 15.21 17.29 16.91
CA TYR A 296 14.93 18.11 15.73
C TYR A 296 15.87 17.83 14.54
N ARG A 297 17.12 17.42 14.80
CA ARG A 297 18.11 17.15 13.75
C ARG A 297 17.75 15.87 13.01
N ALA A 298 17.41 14.82 13.75
CA ALA A 298 17.00 13.55 13.16
C ALA A 298 15.75 13.69 12.28
N ILE A 299 14.77 14.50 12.70
CA ILE A 299 13.57 14.79 11.88
C ILE A 299 13.95 15.54 10.61
N TRP A 300 14.73 16.61 10.74
CA TRP A 300 15.12 17.42 9.58
C TRP A 300 15.91 16.60 8.57
N GLU A 301 16.86 15.80 9.05
CA GLU A 301 17.63 14.90 8.21
C GLU A 301 16.73 13.85 7.55
N SER A 302 15.88 13.17 8.31
CA SER A 302 15.11 12.04 7.79
C SER A 302 13.95 12.47 6.88
N MET A 303 13.16 13.47 7.27
CA MET A 303 11.95 13.88 6.55
C MET A 303 12.22 14.91 5.44
N VAL A 304 13.28 15.71 5.53
CA VAL A 304 13.51 16.82 4.59
C VAL A 304 14.74 16.60 3.71
N LEU A 305 15.90 16.27 4.30
CA LEU A 305 17.16 16.24 3.55
C LEU A 305 17.48 14.88 2.91
N SER A 306 17.12 13.78 3.56
CA SER A 306 17.49 12.43 3.13
C SER A 306 16.90 12.10 1.77
N TYR A 307 15.60 12.35 1.58
CA TYR A 307 14.92 11.96 0.34
C TYR A 307 15.53 12.62 -0.91
N PRO A 308 15.66 13.96 -1.00
CA PRO A 308 16.32 14.57 -2.16
C PRO A 308 17.77 14.10 -2.37
N ARG A 309 18.51 13.87 -1.28
CA ARG A 309 19.91 13.42 -1.33
C ARG A 309 20.01 12.02 -1.91
N VAL A 310 19.25 11.06 -1.37
CA VAL A 310 19.24 9.65 -1.81
C VAL A 310 18.70 9.54 -3.23
N MET A 311 17.62 10.25 -3.58
CA MET A 311 17.07 10.18 -4.94
C MET A 311 18.06 10.68 -5.99
N LYS A 312 18.74 11.80 -5.73
CA LYS A 312 19.74 12.33 -6.66
C LYS A 312 21.00 11.46 -6.74
N ALA A 313 21.46 10.92 -5.62
CA ALA A 313 22.70 10.16 -5.57
C ALA A 313 22.55 8.71 -6.07
N ALA A 314 21.46 8.04 -5.72
CA ALA A 314 21.26 6.61 -5.97
C ALA A 314 20.28 6.33 -7.11
N VAL A 315 19.22 7.13 -7.26
CA VAL A 315 18.11 6.82 -8.17
C VAL A 315 18.25 7.50 -9.53
N TRP A 316 18.62 8.79 -9.56
CA TRP A 316 18.79 9.53 -10.82
C TRP A 316 19.79 8.90 -11.79
N PRO A 317 20.96 8.38 -11.36
CA PRO A 317 21.89 7.72 -12.28
C PRO A 317 21.31 6.45 -12.92
N VAL A 318 20.35 5.80 -12.26
CA VAL A 318 19.62 4.64 -12.80
C VAL A 318 18.54 5.11 -13.77
N LEU A 319 17.78 6.15 -13.40
CA LEU A 319 16.71 6.74 -14.22
C LEU A 319 17.20 7.45 -15.48
N ALA A 320 18.43 7.97 -15.48
CA ALA A 320 19.02 8.58 -16.67
C ALA A 320 19.31 7.56 -17.79
N ARG A 321 19.08 6.26 -17.54
CA ARG A 321 19.20 5.21 -18.55
C ARG A 321 17.87 5.07 -19.30
N PRO A 322 17.89 4.97 -20.64
CA PRO A 322 16.68 4.78 -21.43
C PRO A 322 15.88 3.56 -20.97
N GLY A 323 14.56 3.70 -20.92
CA GLY A 323 13.63 2.57 -20.70
C GLY A 323 13.28 2.28 -19.24
N MET A 324 13.58 3.20 -18.33
CA MET A 324 12.89 3.22 -17.04
C MET A 324 11.48 3.74 -17.29
N GLU A 325 10.48 2.96 -16.92
CA GLU A 325 9.11 3.07 -17.41
C GLU A 325 8.20 3.74 -16.36
N THR A 326 8.16 5.09 -16.28
CA THR A 326 7.33 5.81 -15.29
C THR A 326 6.45 6.92 -15.88
N ILE A 327 5.39 7.27 -15.15
CA ILE A 327 4.49 8.37 -15.51
C ILE A 327 5.11 9.65 -14.97
N GLY A 328 5.37 10.66 -15.81
CA GLY A 328 5.98 11.90 -15.34
C GLY A 328 6.71 12.72 -16.40
N VAL A 329 6.96 13.99 -16.09
CA VAL A 329 7.88 14.86 -16.84
C VAL A 329 9.32 14.71 -16.35
N THR A 330 9.51 14.38 -15.07
CA THR A 330 10.86 14.25 -14.46
C THR A 330 11.71 13.23 -15.19
N GLU A 331 11.18 12.02 -15.45
CA GLU A 331 11.92 10.98 -16.17
C GLU A 331 12.36 11.48 -17.55
N TRP A 332 11.45 12.04 -18.33
CA TRP A 332 11.76 12.60 -19.64
C TRP A 332 12.89 13.65 -19.56
N LEU A 333 12.90 14.50 -18.53
CA LEU A 333 14.01 15.45 -18.33
C LEU A 333 15.33 14.75 -18.00
N LEU A 334 15.31 13.68 -17.19
CA LEU A 334 16.51 12.91 -16.82
C LEU A 334 17.08 12.14 -18.02
N GLU A 335 16.24 11.51 -18.83
CA GLU A 335 16.65 10.82 -20.07
C GLU A 335 17.31 11.77 -21.06
N GLN A 336 16.89 13.04 -21.07
CA GLN A 336 17.46 14.08 -21.93
C GLN A 336 18.67 14.81 -21.31
N HIS A 337 19.18 14.34 -20.16
CA HIS A 337 20.27 14.98 -19.41
C HIS A 337 19.98 16.45 -19.06
N ARG A 338 18.73 16.73 -18.68
CA ARG A 338 18.23 18.06 -18.27
C ARG A 338 17.76 18.07 -16.83
N GLU A 339 18.47 17.38 -15.95
CA GLU A 339 18.13 17.25 -14.53
C GLU A 339 18.03 18.60 -13.80
N TRP A 340 18.75 19.63 -14.27
CA TRP A 340 18.69 20.99 -13.74
C TRP A 340 17.33 21.66 -13.96
N LEU A 341 16.52 21.19 -14.91
CA LEU A 341 15.18 21.70 -15.20
C LEU A 341 14.09 21.10 -14.31
N VAL A 342 14.35 20.02 -13.57
CA VAL A 342 13.31 19.34 -12.77
C VAL A 342 12.65 20.30 -11.77
N THR A 343 13.45 21.01 -10.96
CA THR A 343 12.92 21.97 -9.99
C THR A 343 12.24 23.18 -10.64
N PRO A 344 12.84 23.87 -11.64
CA PRO A 344 12.15 24.95 -12.37
C PRO A 344 10.81 24.53 -12.98
N VAL A 345 10.75 23.35 -13.61
CA VAL A 345 9.53 22.82 -14.23
C VAL A 345 8.48 22.52 -13.16
N GLN A 346 8.87 21.93 -12.03
CA GLN A 346 7.96 21.71 -10.90
C GLN A 346 7.38 23.03 -10.37
N ILE A 347 8.22 24.05 -10.15
CA ILE A 347 7.76 25.37 -9.70
C ILE A 347 6.79 25.98 -10.72
N ALA A 348 7.14 25.98 -12.00
CA ALA A 348 6.31 26.52 -13.06
C ALA A 348 4.95 25.81 -13.15
N ALA A 349 4.94 24.47 -13.08
CA ALA A 349 3.73 23.66 -13.09
C ALA A 349 2.84 23.97 -11.89
N MET A 350 3.40 24.03 -10.67
CA MET A 350 2.65 24.36 -9.46
C MET A 350 2.07 25.78 -9.51
N VAL A 351 2.85 26.78 -9.92
CA VAL A 351 2.38 28.17 -10.08
C VAL A 351 1.26 28.25 -11.11
N GLY A 352 1.40 27.55 -12.25
CA GLY A 352 0.37 27.49 -13.28
C GLY A 352 -0.94 26.91 -12.76
N VAL A 353 -0.90 25.78 -12.05
CA VAL A 353 -2.09 25.18 -11.43
C VAL A 353 -2.71 26.09 -10.39
N TYR A 354 -1.92 26.74 -9.53
CA TYR A 354 -2.42 27.68 -8.53
C TYR A 354 -3.08 28.92 -9.16
N ALA A 355 -2.51 29.47 -10.22
CA ALA A 355 -3.10 30.60 -10.94
C ALA A 355 -4.43 30.20 -11.61
N ALA A 356 -4.48 29.04 -12.26
CA ALA A 356 -5.69 28.50 -12.86
C ALA A 356 -6.77 28.21 -11.81
N ALA A 357 -6.39 27.59 -10.68
CA ALA A 357 -7.28 27.36 -9.55
C ALA A 357 -7.84 28.69 -9.02
N TRP A 358 -7.00 29.69 -8.78
CA TRP A 358 -7.44 31.00 -8.29
C TRP A 358 -8.48 31.68 -9.19
N ALA A 359 -8.32 31.54 -10.51
CA ALA A 359 -9.26 32.07 -11.50
C ALA A 359 -10.60 31.32 -11.51
N ALA A 360 -10.58 30.00 -11.28
CA ALA A 360 -11.76 29.13 -11.39
C ALA A 360 -12.53 28.95 -10.08
N ILE A 361 -11.86 28.93 -8.93
CA ILE A 361 -12.41 28.44 -7.64
C ILE A 361 -13.54 29.27 -7.06
N GLY A 362 -13.76 30.49 -7.57
CA GLY A 362 -14.94 31.28 -7.22
C GLY A 362 -16.25 30.69 -7.76
N ARG A 363 -16.17 29.78 -8.73
CA ARG A 363 -17.31 29.07 -9.33
C ARG A 363 -17.16 27.55 -9.23
N ALA A 364 -15.93 27.03 -9.21
CA ALA A 364 -15.64 25.60 -9.19
C ALA A 364 -15.51 25.01 -7.77
N HIS A 365 -15.67 23.69 -7.68
CA HIS A 365 -15.40 22.93 -6.46
C HIS A 365 -13.89 22.87 -6.18
N PRO A 366 -13.43 22.98 -4.93
CA PRO A 366 -11.99 22.99 -4.62
C PRO A 366 -11.30 21.63 -4.76
N LEU A 367 -12.01 20.52 -4.52
CA LEU A 367 -11.42 19.17 -4.46
C LEU A 367 -10.74 18.74 -5.77
N PRO A 368 -11.34 18.92 -6.96
CA PRO A 368 -10.66 18.62 -8.23
C PRO A 368 -9.40 19.45 -8.43
N TRP A 369 -9.41 20.73 -8.05
CA TRP A 369 -8.22 21.58 -8.13
C TRP A 369 -7.12 21.17 -7.16
N MET A 370 -7.48 20.69 -5.96
CA MET A 370 -6.53 20.09 -5.01
C MET A 370 -5.91 18.82 -5.59
N ALA A 371 -6.70 17.98 -6.27
CA ALA A 371 -6.18 16.80 -6.98
C ALA A 371 -5.28 17.18 -8.15
N LEU A 372 -5.61 18.23 -8.91
CA LEU A 372 -4.75 18.75 -9.98
C LEU A 372 -3.41 19.29 -9.44
N ALA A 373 -3.41 19.91 -8.25
CA ALA A 373 -2.18 20.35 -7.59
C ALA A 373 -1.30 19.17 -7.17
N LEU A 374 -1.89 18.12 -6.57
CA LEU A 374 -1.20 16.86 -6.29
C LEU A 374 -0.67 16.22 -7.57
N PHE A 375 -1.44 16.26 -8.66
CA PHE A 375 -1.06 15.70 -9.95
C PHE A 375 0.14 16.42 -10.54
N ALA A 376 0.10 17.75 -10.60
CA ALA A 376 1.22 18.55 -11.09
C ALA A 376 2.49 18.30 -10.26
N PHE A 377 2.36 18.20 -8.93
CA PHE A 377 3.48 17.83 -8.08
C PHE A 377 4.00 16.42 -8.38
N SER A 378 3.13 15.42 -8.51
CA SER A 378 3.51 14.02 -8.77
C SER A 378 4.18 13.86 -10.13
N MET A 379 3.68 14.56 -11.15
CA MET A 379 4.23 14.63 -12.50
C MET A 379 5.64 15.22 -12.57
N THR A 380 6.01 16.04 -11.59
CA THR A 380 7.26 16.83 -11.59
C THR A 380 8.12 16.58 -10.34
N THR A 381 7.80 15.55 -9.56
CA THR A 381 8.53 15.24 -8.33
C THR A 381 9.93 14.70 -8.63
N LEU A 382 10.82 14.76 -7.65
CA LEU A 382 12.21 14.30 -7.79
C LEU A 382 12.33 12.80 -8.15
N TYR A 383 11.36 11.98 -7.76
CA TYR A 383 11.31 10.57 -8.13
C TYR A 383 9.87 10.17 -8.48
N PRO A 384 9.54 10.03 -9.78
CA PRO A 384 8.19 9.75 -10.26
C PRO A 384 7.78 8.29 -10.01
N VAL A 385 7.62 7.93 -8.75
CA VAL A 385 7.09 6.60 -8.39
C VAL A 385 5.60 6.52 -8.68
N HIS A 386 5.19 5.42 -9.29
CA HIS A 386 3.81 5.17 -9.71
C HIS A 386 2.79 5.37 -8.57
N TYR A 387 3.13 4.98 -7.34
CA TYR A 387 2.21 5.10 -6.20
C TYR A 387 1.95 6.52 -5.68
N LEU A 388 2.66 7.56 -6.17
CA LEU A 388 2.31 8.96 -5.86
C LEU A 388 0.97 9.36 -6.47
N TYR A 389 0.63 8.80 -7.63
CA TYR A 389 -0.60 9.11 -8.34
C TYR A 389 -1.84 8.53 -7.66
N TYR A 390 -1.70 7.53 -6.77
CA TYR A 390 -2.84 7.05 -5.98
C TYR A 390 -3.49 8.17 -5.16
N ASP A 391 -2.72 9.11 -4.60
CA ASP A 391 -3.28 10.23 -3.83
C ASP A 391 -4.16 11.13 -4.71
N VAL A 392 -3.74 11.34 -5.96
CA VAL A 392 -4.49 12.13 -6.95
C VAL A 392 -5.82 11.44 -7.27
N LEU A 393 -5.74 10.17 -7.65
CA LEU A 393 -6.90 9.37 -8.05
C LEU A 393 -7.87 9.19 -6.90
N LEU A 394 -7.36 8.88 -5.71
CA LEU A 394 -8.18 8.74 -4.52
C LEU A 394 -8.82 10.06 -4.11
N LEU A 395 -8.14 11.20 -4.23
CA LEU A 395 -8.77 12.49 -3.92
C LEU A 395 -9.92 12.80 -4.90
N LEU A 396 -9.78 12.47 -6.19
CA LEU A 396 -10.86 12.59 -7.17
C LEU A 396 -12.03 11.65 -6.84
N VAL A 397 -11.74 10.38 -6.54
CA VAL A 397 -12.74 9.39 -6.09
C VAL A 397 -13.45 9.89 -4.83
N CYS A 398 -12.70 10.34 -3.82
CA CYS A 398 -13.22 10.85 -2.56
C CYS A 398 -14.10 12.09 -2.75
N GLY A 399 -13.74 12.99 -3.67
CA GLY A 399 -14.56 14.13 -4.04
C GLY A 399 -15.90 13.73 -4.64
N ALA A 400 -15.89 12.80 -5.60
CA ALA A 400 -17.11 12.29 -6.22
C ALA A 400 -17.98 11.47 -5.23
N LEU A 401 -17.33 10.73 -4.31
CA LEU A 401 -18.01 10.02 -3.22
C LEU A 401 -18.69 11.01 -2.28
N ALA A 402 -18.01 12.07 -1.86
CA ALA A 402 -18.56 13.07 -0.95
C ALA A 402 -19.84 13.70 -1.52
N GLU A 403 -19.88 13.98 -2.82
CA GLU A 403 -21.08 14.48 -3.51
C GLU A 403 -22.21 13.46 -3.55
N THR A 404 -21.89 12.19 -3.84
CA THR A 404 -22.89 11.12 -3.86
C THR A 404 -23.52 10.88 -2.48
N LEU A 405 -22.68 10.87 -1.43
CA LEU A 405 -23.04 10.56 -0.05
C LEU A 405 -23.70 11.72 0.69
N GLU A 406 -23.44 12.98 0.31
CA GLU A 406 -24.09 14.14 0.94
C GLU A 406 -25.61 14.07 0.82
N ALA A 407 -26.11 13.60 -0.32
CA ALA A 407 -27.53 13.42 -0.55
C ALA A 407 -28.13 12.17 0.16
N ALA A 408 -27.35 11.43 0.96
CA ALA A 408 -27.79 10.25 1.71
C ALA A 408 -27.74 10.54 3.23
N PRO A 409 -28.89 10.63 3.92
CA PRO A 409 -28.94 10.87 5.37
C PRO A 409 -28.18 9.78 6.13
N GLY A 410 -27.33 10.18 7.10
CA GLY A 410 -26.64 9.25 8.01
C GLY A 410 -25.35 8.61 7.48
N CYS A 411 -25.18 8.47 6.16
CA CYS A 411 -23.97 7.89 5.55
C CYS A 411 -22.69 8.68 5.84
N THR A 412 -22.80 9.99 6.08
CA THR A 412 -21.65 10.87 6.34
C THR A 412 -21.38 11.10 7.82
N SER A 413 -21.99 10.30 8.71
CA SER A 413 -21.76 10.41 10.17
C SER A 413 -20.47 9.72 10.60
N LEU A 414 -19.73 10.29 11.55
CA LEU A 414 -18.53 9.64 12.15
C LEU A 414 -18.80 8.21 12.64
N LYS A 415 -20.04 7.90 13.03
CA LYS A 415 -20.45 6.55 13.41
C LYS A 415 -20.39 5.57 12.25
N ALA A 416 -20.93 5.94 11.08
CA ALA A 416 -20.88 5.11 9.88
C ALA A 416 -19.42 4.82 9.48
N TRP A 417 -18.56 5.83 9.60
CA TRP A 417 -17.13 5.72 9.37
C TRP A 417 -16.43 4.73 10.31
N ALA A 418 -16.64 4.89 11.62
CA ALA A 418 -16.10 3.98 12.62
C ALA A 418 -16.59 2.55 12.40
N LEU A 419 -17.89 2.37 12.09
CA LEU A 419 -18.48 1.07 11.78
C LEU A 419 -17.86 0.44 10.54
N SER A 420 -17.60 1.20 9.48
CA SER A 420 -16.92 0.69 8.28
C SER A 420 -15.51 0.19 8.60
N LEU A 421 -14.75 0.92 9.42
CA LEU A 421 -13.42 0.48 9.86
C LEU A 421 -13.47 -0.77 10.73
N ILE A 422 -14.43 -0.86 11.65
CA ILE A 422 -14.63 -2.05 12.50
C ILE A 422 -15.03 -3.26 11.65
N ALA A 423 -15.97 -3.10 10.73
CA ALA A 423 -16.40 -4.16 9.83
C ALA A 423 -15.25 -4.65 8.95
N LEU A 424 -14.43 -3.71 8.45
CA LEU A 424 -13.23 -4.03 7.69
C LEU A 424 -12.19 -4.81 8.50
N ALA A 425 -11.92 -4.36 9.72
CA ALA A 425 -11.03 -5.09 10.61
C ALA A 425 -11.54 -6.52 10.85
N ALA A 426 -12.85 -6.70 11.10
CA ALA A 426 -13.46 -8.01 11.29
C ALA A 426 -13.32 -8.89 10.03
N VAL A 427 -13.63 -8.36 8.84
CA VAL A 427 -13.46 -9.06 7.55
C VAL A 427 -12.00 -9.47 7.35
N MET A 428 -11.05 -8.62 7.71
CA MET A 428 -9.63 -8.94 7.62
C MET A 428 -9.20 -10.05 8.58
N PHE A 429 -9.68 -10.05 9.83
CA PHE A 429 -9.39 -11.15 10.75
C PHE A 429 -9.94 -12.48 10.26
N VAL A 430 -11.15 -12.46 9.67
CA VAL A 430 -11.72 -13.65 9.03
C VAL A 430 -10.87 -14.09 7.84
N ALA A 431 -10.47 -13.17 6.96
CA ALA A 431 -9.64 -13.47 5.79
C ALA A 431 -8.27 -14.05 6.18
N VAL A 432 -7.63 -13.52 7.23
CA VAL A 432 -6.36 -14.07 7.74
C VAL A 432 -6.58 -15.48 8.29
N GLY A 433 -7.68 -15.70 9.02
CA GLY A 433 -8.06 -17.01 9.53
C GLY A 433 -8.36 -18.04 8.43
N THR A 434 -8.87 -17.62 7.27
CA THR A 434 -9.16 -18.52 6.15
C THR A 434 -7.93 -18.82 5.28
N VAL A 435 -7.03 -17.85 5.12
CA VAL A 435 -5.84 -17.98 4.25
C VAL A 435 -4.67 -18.66 4.96
N ALA A 436 -4.52 -18.47 6.27
CA ALA A 436 -3.40 -19.01 7.03
C ALA A 436 -3.86 -20.07 8.05
N SER A 437 -3.15 -21.19 8.10
CA SER A 437 -3.34 -22.19 9.15
C SER A 437 -2.77 -21.67 10.48
N PRO A 438 -3.37 -21.99 11.65
CA PRO A 438 -2.70 -21.77 12.93
C PRO A 438 -1.43 -22.63 13.10
N PHE A 439 -1.33 -23.69 12.29
CA PHE A 439 -0.31 -24.74 12.29
C PHE A 439 0.09 -25.05 10.82
N PRO A 440 0.84 -24.15 10.15
CA PRO A 440 1.23 -24.37 8.76
C PRO A 440 2.17 -25.58 8.61
N ARG A 441 2.05 -26.24 7.45
CA ARG A 441 2.96 -27.28 6.95
C ARG A 441 3.53 -26.80 5.62
N VAL A 442 4.85 -26.83 5.47
CA VAL A 442 5.54 -26.55 4.21
C VAL A 442 6.46 -27.72 3.86
N ALA A 443 6.46 -28.16 2.61
CA ALA A 443 7.23 -29.32 2.16
C ALA A 443 7.98 -29.04 0.86
N ALA A 444 9.18 -29.60 0.72
CA ALA A 444 9.98 -29.55 -0.49
C ALA A 444 9.23 -30.21 -1.65
N GLY A 445 9.51 -29.77 -2.89
CA GLY A 445 8.79 -30.26 -4.07
C GLY A 445 7.37 -29.71 -4.24
N GLN A 446 6.82 -28.93 -3.29
CA GLN A 446 5.55 -28.22 -3.54
C GLN A 446 5.72 -27.22 -4.69
N VAL A 447 5.13 -27.54 -5.83
CA VAL A 447 5.11 -26.74 -7.08
C VAL A 447 4.24 -25.46 -6.94
N SER A 448 3.63 -25.22 -5.77
CA SER A 448 2.77 -24.05 -5.57
C SER A 448 3.55 -22.75 -5.80
N GLY A 449 2.91 -21.79 -6.48
CA GLY A 449 3.44 -20.45 -6.73
C GLY A 449 3.86 -19.67 -5.48
N ASP A 450 3.55 -20.21 -4.30
CA ASP A 450 3.76 -19.60 -2.99
C ASP A 450 5.18 -19.84 -2.38
N ARG A 451 6.04 -20.67 -3.01
CA ARG A 451 7.49 -20.91 -2.69
C ARG A 451 7.92 -20.62 -1.23
N PRO A 452 7.63 -21.49 -0.26
CA PRO A 452 7.97 -21.27 1.15
C PRO A 452 9.48 -21.28 1.43
N PHE A 453 10.26 -22.03 0.64
CA PHE A 453 11.72 -22.03 0.67
C PHE A 453 12.24 -20.88 -0.20
N ARG A 454 12.80 -19.84 0.42
CA ARG A 454 13.10 -18.56 -0.25
C ARG A 454 14.53 -18.47 -0.74
N ALA A 455 15.46 -18.65 0.19
CA ALA A 455 16.89 -18.46 -0.04
C ALA A 455 17.67 -19.60 0.61
N GLY A 456 18.80 -19.94 -0.02
CA GLY A 456 19.69 -20.99 0.46
C GLY A 456 19.26 -22.41 0.09
N PHE A 457 18.35 -22.61 -0.87
CA PHE A 457 17.88 -23.96 -1.26
C PHE A 457 18.26 -24.29 -2.71
N ALA A 458 18.69 -25.52 -2.93
CA ALA A 458 18.80 -26.10 -4.26
C ALA A 458 17.43 -26.51 -4.82
N ALA A 459 17.41 -26.91 -6.10
CA ALA A 459 16.24 -27.56 -6.69
C ALA A 459 15.82 -28.78 -5.86
N SER A 460 14.52 -29.09 -5.86
CA SER A 460 14.02 -30.26 -5.12
C SER A 460 14.51 -31.56 -5.75
N GLU A 461 14.90 -32.48 -4.90
CA GLU A 461 15.42 -33.82 -5.18
C GLU A 461 14.55 -34.88 -4.51
N ARG A 462 14.80 -36.15 -4.84
CA ARG A 462 14.06 -37.30 -4.32
C ARG A 462 14.99 -38.31 -3.70
N ASP A 463 14.61 -38.77 -2.51
CA ASP A 463 15.19 -39.91 -1.83
C ASP A 463 14.08 -40.92 -1.55
N GLY A 464 14.00 -41.96 -2.38
CA GLY A 464 12.85 -42.87 -2.41
C GLY A 464 11.54 -42.14 -2.69
N SER A 465 10.59 -42.20 -1.75
CA SER A 465 9.30 -41.50 -1.84
C SER A 465 9.30 -40.10 -1.25
N ARG A 466 10.46 -39.59 -0.78
CA ARG A 466 10.57 -38.32 -0.08
C ARG A 466 11.11 -37.25 -1.02
N ASP A 467 10.32 -36.20 -1.23
CA ASP A 467 10.81 -34.96 -1.82
C ASP A 467 11.56 -34.15 -0.75
N PHE A 468 12.72 -33.61 -1.12
CA PHE A 468 13.53 -32.77 -0.26
C PHE A 468 14.32 -31.73 -1.05
N SER A 469 14.85 -30.71 -0.38
CA SER A 469 15.76 -29.73 -0.98
C SER A 469 16.99 -29.59 -0.10
N TRP A 470 18.17 -29.62 -0.71
CA TRP A 470 19.41 -29.30 -0.01
C TRP A 470 19.47 -27.81 0.30
N ILE A 471 19.92 -27.49 1.51
CA ILE A 471 20.39 -26.16 1.86
C ILE A 471 21.83 -26.01 1.37
N VAL A 472 22.06 -24.98 0.55
CA VAL A 472 23.36 -24.65 -0.04
C VAL A 472 23.89 -23.37 0.60
N GLY A 473 25.10 -23.46 1.16
CA GLY A 473 25.68 -22.39 1.96
C GLY A 473 25.22 -22.41 3.42
N SER A 474 25.60 -21.38 4.18
CA SER A 474 25.50 -21.38 5.66
C SER A 474 24.20 -20.75 6.18
N ASP A 475 23.28 -20.38 5.29
CA ASP A 475 22.06 -19.66 5.61
C ASP A 475 20.89 -20.14 4.76
N ALA A 476 19.74 -20.39 5.40
CA ALA A 476 18.49 -20.68 4.71
C ALA A 476 17.32 -19.93 5.31
N ARG A 477 16.34 -19.55 4.47
CA ARG A 477 15.15 -18.80 4.89
C ARG A 477 13.85 -19.47 4.45
N ILE A 478 12.95 -19.66 5.40
CA ILE A 478 11.67 -20.35 5.24
C ILE A 478 10.53 -19.46 5.71
N VAL A 479 9.47 -19.39 4.92
CA VAL A 479 8.25 -18.63 5.22
C VAL A 479 7.19 -19.53 5.86
N LEU A 480 6.65 -19.10 7.00
CA LEU A 480 5.62 -19.82 7.76
C LEU A 480 4.38 -18.91 7.98
N PRO A 481 3.40 -18.90 7.05
CA PRO A 481 2.18 -18.13 7.22
C PRO A 481 1.31 -18.70 8.34
N ARG A 482 0.87 -17.87 9.28
CA ARG A 482 0.20 -18.33 10.50
C ARG A 482 -0.96 -17.44 10.93
N SER A 483 -2.12 -17.99 11.23
CA SER A 483 -3.28 -17.23 11.72
C SER A 483 -3.33 -17.06 13.24
N SER A 484 -2.30 -17.48 13.96
CA SER A 484 -2.23 -17.44 15.44
C SER A 484 -0.86 -17.01 15.94
N ALA A 485 -0.83 -16.24 17.01
CA ALA A 485 0.40 -15.91 17.75
C ALA A 485 0.66 -16.87 18.93
N ALA A 486 -0.12 -17.95 19.12
CA ALA A 486 0.04 -18.85 20.26
C ALA A 486 1.42 -19.55 20.27
N ALA A 487 1.90 -20.03 21.42
CA ALA A 487 3.12 -20.84 21.43
C ALA A 487 2.94 -22.12 20.59
N ALA A 488 3.97 -22.52 19.87
CA ALA A 488 3.97 -23.69 18.98
C ALA A 488 5.40 -24.23 18.83
N ASP A 489 5.51 -25.51 18.50
CA ASP A 489 6.80 -26.11 18.14
C ASP A 489 6.96 -26.09 16.61
N ILE A 490 8.18 -25.91 16.16
CA ILE A 490 8.59 -26.11 14.77
C ILE A 490 9.24 -27.49 14.68
N VAL A 491 8.74 -28.35 13.80
CA VAL A 491 9.27 -29.69 13.57
C VAL A 491 9.86 -29.74 12.16
N LEU A 492 11.17 -29.87 12.07
CA LEU A 492 11.88 -30.04 10.81
C LEU A 492 12.07 -31.52 10.55
N THR A 493 11.68 -32.02 9.38
CA THR A 493 12.14 -33.33 8.92
C THR A 493 13.34 -33.10 8.02
N ALA A 494 14.53 -33.37 8.55
CA ALA A 494 15.79 -32.99 7.95
C ALA A 494 16.85 -34.09 8.11
N GLN A 495 17.91 -34.02 7.32
CA GLN A 495 19.09 -34.86 7.44
C GLN A 495 20.38 -34.05 7.32
N SER A 496 21.39 -34.41 8.09
CA SER A 496 22.76 -33.93 7.89
C SER A 496 23.32 -34.49 6.56
N PRO A 497 24.11 -33.71 5.79
CA PRO A 497 24.89 -34.25 4.67
C PRO A 497 26.10 -35.09 5.14
N PHE A 498 26.37 -35.10 6.43
CA PHE A 498 27.51 -35.76 7.06
C PHE A 498 27.07 -37.02 7.82
N ASP A 499 27.85 -38.09 7.65
CA ASP A 499 27.72 -39.33 8.42
C ASP A 499 28.35 -39.18 9.82
N ASP A 500 28.21 -40.21 10.66
CA ASP A 500 28.66 -40.21 12.07
C ASP A 500 30.20 -40.04 12.24
N GLU A 501 30.98 -40.25 11.17
CA GLU A 501 32.45 -40.12 11.19
C GLU A 501 32.94 -38.65 11.05
N GLN A 502 32.04 -37.73 10.71
CA GLN A 502 32.37 -36.33 10.45
C GLN A 502 31.90 -35.41 11.60
N PRO A 503 32.49 -34.20 11.77
CA PRO A 503 32.05 -33.28 12.81
C PRO A 503 30.54 -32.98 12.69
N PRO A 504 29.80 -33.01 13.81
CA PRO A 504 28.36 -32.83 13.79
C PRO A 504 27.98 -31.46 13.20
N GLN A 505 27.03 -31.46 12.27
CA GLN A 505 26.47 -30.22 11.74
C GLN A 505 25.70 -29.50 12.86
N ARG A 506 26.09 -28.27 13.19
CA ARG A 506 25.32 -27.42 14.11
C ARG A 506 24.42 -26.48 13.33
N MET A 507 23.23 -26.26 13.87
CA MET A 507 22.21 -25.39 13.31
C MET A 507 21.67 -24.47 14.41
N ALA A 508 21.66 -23.16 14.15
CA ALA A 508 20.91 -22.18 14.90
C ALA A 508 19.59 -21.89 14.20
N ALA A 509 18.47 -21.97 14.93
CA ALA A 509 17.15 -21.63 14.41
C ALA A 509 16.69 -20.29 14.98
N ILE A 510 16.37 -19.35 14.10
CA ILE A 510 15.98 -17.98 14.44
C ILE A 510 14.61 -17.72 13.83
N LEU A 511 13.62 -17.34 14.64
CA LEU A 511 12.27 -17.01 14.17
C LEU A 511 11.99 -15.52 14.37
N ASN A 512 11.74 -14.80 13.28
CA ASN A 512 11.49 -13.35 13.29
C ASN A 512 12.57 -12.56 14.07
N GLY A 513 13.84 -12.94 13.89
CA GLY A 513 14.99 -12.35 14.60
C GLY A 513 15.21 -12.84 16.04
N THR A 514 14.32 -13.69 16.57
CA THR A 514 14.50 -14.29 17.91
C THR A 514 15.21 -15.63 17.78
N LEU A 515 16.41 -15.76 18.37
CA LEU A 515 17.10 -17.05 18.48
C LEU A 515 16.24 -18.01 19.32
N LEU A 516 15.88 -19.16 18.74
CA LEU A 516 15.07 -20.18 19.39
C LEU A 516 15.95 -21.25 20.06
N THR A 517 16.89 -21.80 19.31
CA THR A 517 17.81 -22.84 19.78
C THR A 517 19.05 -22.89 18.91
N GLU A 518 20.14 -23.39 19.48
CA GLU A 518 21.23 -24.02 18.74
C GLU A 518 21.16 -25.52 19.01
N THR A 519 21.31 -26.34 17.97
CA THR A 519 21.25 -27.79 18.12
C THR A 519 22.17 -28.49 17.12
N THR A 520 22.52 -29.72 17.44
CA THR A 520 23.23 -30.62 16.52
C THR A 520 22.22 -31.35 15.67
N VAL A 521 22.45 -31.36 14.36
CA VAL A 521 21.67 -32.12 13.40
C VAL A 521 22.28 -33.53 13.33
N PRO A 522 21.55 -34.57 13.73
CA PRO A 522 22.05 -35.94 13.66
C PRO A 522 22.13 -36.45 12.22
N ALA A 523 22.89 -37.52 12.01
CA ALA A 523 22.95 -38.21 10.72
C ALA A 523 21.61 -38.87 10.36
N GLY A 524 21.35 -38.96 9.06
CA GLY A 524 20.11 -39.51 8.50
C GLY A 524 18.87 -38.64 8.71
N TRP A 525 17.74 -39.11 8.17
CA TRP A 525 16.47 -38.39 8.24
C TRP A 525 15.83 -38.47 9.62
N GLN A 526 15.74 -37.32 10.30
CA GLN A 526 15.15 -37.23 11.64
C GLN A 526 14.20 -36.03 11.79
N GLU A 527 13.37 -36.08 12.83
CA GLU A 527 12.54 -34.96 13.24
C GLU A 527 13.25 -34.12 14.31
N ILE A 528 13.55 -32.87 13.98
CA ILE A 528 14.14 -31.89 14.89
C ILE A 528 13.03 -30.98 15.39
N ARG A 529 12.71 -31.08 16.68
CA ARG A 529 11.67 -30.27 17.33
C ARG A 529 12.27 -29.07 18.03
N ILE A 530 11.77 -27.88 17.69
CA ILE A 530 12.24 -26.59 18.18
C ILE A 530 11.07 -25.88 18.86
N ALA A 531 11.19 -25.65 20.17
CA ALA A 531 10.16 -24.92 20.91
C ALA A 531 10.20 -23.43 20.58
N ALA A 532 9.11 -22.86 20.08
CA ALA A 532 9.00 -21.44 19.82
C ALA A 532 8.01 -20.76 20.78
N PRO A 533 8.45 -19.81 21.63
CA PRO A 533 7.57 -19.15 22.57
C PRO A 533 6.57 -18.23 21.86
N ARG A 534 5.47 -17.87 22.53
CA ARG A 534 4.47 -16.90 22.03
C ARG A 534 5.15 -15.60 21.55
N SER A 535 6.24 -15.19 22.21
CA SER A 535 7.04 -14.00 21.88
C SER A 535 7.62 -13.98 20.47
N ALA A 536 7.93 -15.14 19.90
CA ALA A 536 8.57 -15.25 18.61
C ALA A 536 7.57 -15.28 17.44
N TRP A 537 6.28 -15.48 17.71
CA TRP A 537 5.24 -15.67 16.69
C TRP A 537 4.43 -14.41 16.38
N TRP A 538 4.10 -14.26 15.11
CA TRP A 538 3.23 -13.21 14.55
C TRP A 538 2.02 -13.84 13.85
N ILE A 539 0.90 -13.13 13.86
CA ILE A 539 -0.28 -13.42 13.05
C ILE A 539 -0.06 -12.81 11.66
N GLY A 540 -0.08 -13.65 10.63
CA GLY A 540 0.31 -13.35 9.26
C GLY A 540 1.64 -14.02 8.94
N PHE A 541 2.64 -13.23 8.52
CA PHE A 541 3.94 -13.75 8.11
C PHE A 541 4.88 -14.08 9.28
N ASN A 542 5.65 -15.18 9.17
CA ASN A 542 6.80 -15.48 10.02
C ASN A 542 7.99 -15.98 9.17
N GLU A 543 9.19 -15.48 9.47
CA GLU A 543 10.45 -15.94 8.88
C GLU A 543 11.18 -16.89 9.85
N LEU A 544 11.40 -18.13 9.42
CA LEU A 544 12.35 -19.04 10.05
C LEU A 544 13.66 -19.00 9.27
N ARG A 545 14.72 -18.54 9.92
CA ARG A 545 16.08 -18.54 9.42
C ARG A 545 16.88 -19.66 10.09
N LEU A 546 17.55 -20.46 9.29
CA LEU A 546 18.44 -21.53 9.73
C LEU A 546 19.88 -21.12 9.39
N VAL A 547 20.76 -21.08 10.39
CA VAL A 547 22.17 -20.72 10.23
C VAL A 547 23.04 -21.89 10.63
N PHE A 548 24.03 -22.21 9.80
CA PHE A 548 24.83 -23.42 9.91
C PHE A 548 26.30 -23.10 10.21
N SER A 549 26.91 -23.87 11.11
CA SER A 549 28.33 -23.67 11.50
C SER A 549 29.33 -24.09 10.43
N SER A 550 28.93 -25.02 9.56
CA SER A 550 29.74 -25.66 8.54
C SER A 550 28.93 -25.85 7.27
N THR A 551 29.62 -25.82 6.14
CA THR A 551 29.09 -26.17 4.82
C THR A 551 30.20 -26.88 4.07
N VAL A 552 30.02 -28.14 3.69
CA VAL A 552 31.05 -28.91 3.00
C VAL A 552 30.38 -29.62 1.84
N SER A 553 31.05 -29.68 0.69
CA SER A 553 30.54 -30.44 -0.43
C SER A 553 30.79 -31.93 -0.21
N PRO A 554 29.88 -32.83 -0.63
CA PRO A 554 30.12 -34.26 -0.60
C PRO A 554 31.45 -34.64 -1.25
N ARG A 555 31.86 -33.93 -2.32
CA ARG A 555 33.18 -34.06 -2.94
C ARG A 555 34.33 -33.75 -2.01
N ALA A 556 34.28 -32.62 -1.30
CA ALA A 556 35.34 -32.26 -0.36
C ALA A 556 35.41 -33.20 0.86
N ALA A 557 34.28 -33.80 1.23
CA ALA A 557 34.19 -34.80 2.29
C ALA A 557 34.53 -36.24 1.82
N GLY A 558 34.82 -36.45 0.53
CA GLY A 558 35.11 -37.79 -0.01
C GLY A 558 33.88 -38.72 -0.12
N ALA A 559 32.66 -38.16 0.00
CA ALA A 559 31.40 -38.90 0.05
C ALA A 559 30.62 -38.91 -1.29
N GLY A 560 31.17 -38.33 -2.36
CA GLY A 560 30.55 -38.35 -3.70
C GLY A 560 31.07 -37.25 -4.63
N ASP A 561 30.48 -37.10 -5.82
CA ASP A 561 30.96 -36.12 -6.81
C ASP A 561 30.28 -34.74 -6.72
N ASP A 562 29.28 -34.56 -5.86
CA ASP A 562 28.54 -33.30 -5.75
C ASP A 562 29.44 -32.15 -5.25
N PRO A 563 29.62 -31.07 -6.03
CA PRO A 563 30.48 -29.95 -5.65
C PRO A 563 29.78 -28.90 -4.77
N ARG A 564 28.45 -28.97 -4.59
CA ARG A 564 27.69 -27.94 -3.88
C ARG A 564 28.07 -27.94 -2.39
N PRO A 565 28.27 -26.78 -1.75
CA PRO A 565 28.51 -26.71 -0.30
C PRO A 565 27.21 -26.95 0.46
N LEU A 566 26.96 -28.20 0.88
CA LEU A 566 25.71 -28.62 1.50
C LEU A 566 25.77 -28.41 3.02
N ALA A 567 24.64 -28.01 3.61
CA ALA A 567 24.50 -27.85 5.06
C ALA A 567 23.44 -28.77 5.67
N LEU A 568 22.30 -28.96 4.99
CA LEU A 568 21.17 -29.74 5.51
C LEU A 568 20.24 -30.17 4.38
N GLY A 569 19.83 -31.42 4.33
CA GLY A 569 18.73 -31.88 3.49
C GLY A 569 17.41 -31.64 4.21
N LEU A 570 16.52 -30.79 3.67
CA LEU A 570 15.24 -30.47 4.31
C LEU A 570 14.07 -30.98 3.49
N SER A 571 13.23 -31.83 4.09
CA SER A 571 12.03 -32.37 3.44
C SER A 571 10.78 -31.58 3.78
N ARG A 572 10.53 -31.32 5.07
CA ARG A 572 9.34 -30.56 5.50
C ARG A 572 9.57 -29.78 6.79
N VAL A 573 8.77 -28.75 6.98
CA VAL A 573 8.64 -27.98 8.23
C VAL A 573 7.17 -27.97 8.64
N ASP A 574 6.89 -28.51 9.82
CA ASP A 574 5.57 -28.57 10.42
C ASP A 574 5.53 -27.66 11.65
N VAL A 575 4.56 -26.74 11.72
CA VAL A 575 4.27 -26.01 12.96
C VAL A 575 3.18 -26.75 13.69
N VAL A 576 3.45 -27.20 14.92
CA VAL A 576 2.52 -28.01 15.71
C VAL A 576 2.19 -27.37 17.04
N LYS A 577 1.01 -27.67 17.57
CA LYS A 577 0.62 -27.21 18.90
C LYS A 577 1.64 -27.72 19.92
N ARG A 578 2.19 -26.81 20.72
CA ARG A 578 3.09 -27.16 21.82
C ARG A 578 2.34 -28.01 22.83
N LYS A 579 2.87 -29.20 23.14
CA LYS A 579 2.36 -30.02 24.25
C LYS A 579 2.65 -29.29 25.56
N LYS A 580 1.63 -29.17 26.40
CA LYS A 580 1.77 -28.54 27.73
C LYS A 580 2.64 -29.37 28.63
#